data_AF-A0AB37XND8-F1
#
_entry.id   AF-A0AB37XND8-F1
#
_cell.length_a   1.000
_cell.length_b   1.000
_cell.length_c   1.000
_cell.angle_alpha   90.00
_cell.angle_beta   90.00
_cell.angle_gamma   90.00
#
_symmetry.space_group_name_H-M   'P 1'
#
loop_
_entity.id
_entity.type
_entity.pdbx_description
1 polymer ?
#
loop_
_entity_poly.entity_id
_entity_poly.type
_entity_poly.pdbx_seq_one_letter_code
_entity_poly.pdbx_strand_id
1 'polypeptide(L)'
;IIHHGSSSIAIGSISKNTVSRMAETIQEQISIRESSMKSSNSEKMSFSVADELIKYKELLDVGVISQEEFDKKKQQLLDID
;
A
#
# COMPACT_ATOMS: atom_id res chain seq x y z
N ILE A 1 -28.25 1.59 10.06
CA ILE A 1 -27.82 2.98 9.74
C ILE A 1 -26.31 2.92 9.58
N ILE A 2 -25.79 3.41 8.45
CA ILE A 2 -24.35 3.49 8.19
C ILE A 2 -23.90 4.87 8.64
N HIS A 3 -22.88 4.92 9.50
CA HIS A 3 -22.30 6.17 9.99
C HIS A 3 -21.06 6.50 9.15
N HIS A 4 -20.97 7.74 8.66
CA HIS A 4 -19.77 8.29 8.03
C HIS A 4 -19.51 9.70 8.59
N GLY A 5 -18.55 9.80 9.52
CA GLY A 5 -18.30 11.04 10.26
C GLY A 5 -19.53 11.52 11.03
N SER A 6 -19.92 12.78 10.84
CA SER A 6 -21.15 13.36 11.42
C SER A 6 -22.43 12.99 10.67
N SER A 7 -22.31 12.37 9.48
CA SER A 7 -23.44 11.99 8.64
C SER A 7 -23.86 10.54 8.87
N SER A 8 -25.15 10.27 8.72
CA SER A 8 -25.73 8.94 8.85
C SER A 8 -26.66 8.64 7.68
N ILE A 9 -26.57 7.44 7.13
CA ILE A 9 -27.40 6.97 6.01
C ILE A 9 -28.22 5.77 6.48
N ALA A 10 -29.55 5.85 6.37
CA ALA A 10 -30.42 4.72 6.62
C ALA A 10 -30.60 3.92 5.32
N ILE A 11 -30.26 2.63 5.34
CA ILE A 11 -30.62 1.73 4.24
C ILE A 11 -31.98 1.13 4.56
N GLY A 12 -32.99 1.51 3.76
CA GLY A 12 -34.33 0.96 3.81
C GLY A 12 -34.58 -0.06 2.69
N SER A 13 -35.64 -0.85 2.85
CA SER A 13 -36.17 -1.77 1.82
C SER A 13 -35.14 -2.74 1.21
N ILE A 14 -34.57 -3.61 2.05
CA ILE A 14 -33.70 -4.71 1.59
C ILE A 14 -34.54 -5.98 1.48
N SER A 15 -34.52 -6.61 0.31
CA SER A 15 -35.20 -7.91 0.09
C SER A 15 -34.41 -9.05 0.76
N LYS A 16 -35.11 -10.04 1.34
CA LYS A 16 -34.48 -11.14 2.12
C LYS A 16 -33.43 -11.92 1.33
N ASN A 17 -33.62 -12.08 0.02
CA ASN A 17 -32.67 -12.74 -0.88
C ASN A 17 -31.34 -11.97 -1.03
N THR A 18 -31.35 -10.65 -0.85
CA THR A 18 -30.18 -9.79 -1.00
C THR A 18 -29.35 -9.71 0.28
N VAL A 19 -29.94 -10.01 1.44
CA VAL A 19 -29.26 -9.93 2.75
C VAL A 19 -28.04 -10.84 2.81
N SER A 20 -28.16 -12.08 2.35
CA SER A 20 -27.04 -13.05 2.35
C SER A 20 -25.88 -12.55 1.51
N ARG A 21 -26.17 -12.09 0.28
CA ARG A 21 -25.13 -11.60 -0.62
C ARG A 21 -24.47 -10.32 -0.11
N MET A 22 -25.23 -9.43 0.57
CA MET A 22 -24.64 -8.28 1.25
C MET A 22 -23.68 -8.69 2.35
N ALA A 23 -24.06 -9.65 3.21
CA ALA A 23 -23.18 -10.14 4.28
C ALA A 23 -21.87 -10.73 3.72
N GLU A 24 -21.98 -11.55 2.66
CA GLU A 24 -20.82 -12.12 1.96
C GLU A 24 -19.92 -11.03 1.37
N THR A 25 -20.52 -10.05 0.67
CA THR A 25 -19.77 -8.97 0.02
C THR A 25 -19.08 -8.07 1.05
N ILE A 26 -19.73 -7.77 2.17
CA ILE A 26 -19.13 -6.99 3.27
C ILE A 26 -17.93 -7.75 3.85
N GLN A 27 -18.07 -9.05 4.09
CA GLN A 27 -17.00 -9.88 4.63
C GLN A 27 -15.78 -9.97 3.70
N GLU A 28 -16.01 -10.10 2.40
CA GLU A 28 -14.98 -10.10 1.36
C GLU A 28 -14.25 -8.75 1.30
N GLN A 29 -14.99 -7.64 1.30
CA GLN A 29 -14.42 -6.29 1.27
C GLN A 29 -13.62 -5.95 2.54
N ILE A 30 -14.01 -6.48 3.70
CA ILE A 30 -13.21 -6.36 4.94
C ILE A 30 -11.89 -7.12 4.77
N SER A 31 -11.92 -8.36 4.27
CA SER A 31 -10.71 -9.16 4.06
C SER A 31 -9.73 -8.52 3.07
N ILE A 32 -10.23 -7.95 1.97
CA ILE A 32 -9.44 -7.20 1.00
C ILE A 32 -8.80 -5.97 1.66
N ARG A 33 -9.58 -5.21 2.44
CA ARG A 33 -9.05 -4.04 3.17
C ARG A 33 -7.99 -4.43 4.19
N GLU A 34 -8.21 -5.44 5.00
CA GLU A 34 -7.24 -5.95 5.99
C GLU A 34 -5.93 -6.40 5.30
N SER A 35 -6.05 -7.10 4.18
CA SER A 35 -4.90 -7.53 3.36
C SER A 35 -4.14 -6.33 2.77
N SER A 36 -4.85 -5.27 2.38
CA SER A 36 -4.26 -4.02 1.88
C SER A 36 -3.73 -3.10 3.00
N MET A 37 -4.29 -3.18 4.22
CA MET A 37 -3.91 -2.38 5.39
C MET A 37 -2.72 -2.97 6.16
N LYS A 38 -2.40 -4.26 6.00
CA LYS A 38 -1.07 -4.83 6.35
C LYS A 38 0.08 -4.32 5.47
N SER A 39 -0.19 -3.35 4.60
CA SER A 39 0.82 -2.42 4.11
C SER A 39 0.68 -1.13 4.90
N SER A 40 1.32 -1.06 6.07
CA SER A 40 1.82 0.21 6.59
C SER A 40 2.72 0.81 5.51
N ASN A 41 2.11 1.66 4.68
CA ASN A 41 2.72 2.22 3.48
C ASN A 41 4.00 3.04 3.78
N SER A 42 4.21 3.44 5.04
CA SER A 42 5.41 4.15 5.45
C SER A 42 6.58 3.22 5.79
N GLU A 43 6.35 2.03 6.35
CA GLU A 43 7.43 1.10 6.73
C GLU A 43 7.85 0.21 5.54
N LYS A 44 6.90 -0.16 4.67
CA LYS A 44 7.22 -0.88 3.43
C LYS A 44 7.97 -0.02 2.41
N MET A 45 7.68 1.28 2.34
CA MET A 45 8.47 2.19 1.49
C MET A 45 9.90 2.33 2.01
N SER A 46 10.10 2.50 3.32
CA SER A 46 11.46 2.56 3.89
C SER A 46 12.24 1.26 3.69
N PHE A 47 11.57 0.10 3.81
CA PHE A 47 12.20 -1.19 3.52
C PHE A 47 12.55 -1.34 2.03
N SER A 48 11.63 -0.99 1.12
CA SER A 48 11.89 -1.01 -0.33
C SER A 48 13.05 -0.10 -0.72
N VAL A 49 13.08 1.13 -0.21
CA VAL A 49 14.16 2.10 -0.48
C VAL A 49 15.51 1.57 0.02
N ALA A 50 15.55 0.95 1.21
CA ALA A 50 16.76 0.36 1.75
C ALA A 50 17.25 -0.84 0.92
N ASP A 51 16.36 -1.77 0.57
CA ASP A 51 16.68 -2.92 -0.31
C ASP A 51 17.17 -2.48 -1.69
N GLU A 52 16.52 -1.48 -2.28
CA GLU A 52 16.92 -0.91 -3.56
C GLU A 52 18.32 -0.29 -3.47
N LEU A 53 18.61 0.50 -2.43
CA LEU A 53 19.94 1.08 -2.19
C LEU A 53 21.03 0.01 -2.02
N ILE A 54 20.74 -1.08 -1.31
CA ILE A 54 21.69 -2.20 -1.15
C ILE A 54 22.01 -2.81 -2.51
N LYS A 55 20.98 -3.07 -3.33
CA LYS A 55 21.16 -3.63 -4.68
C LYS A 55 21.98 -2.72 -5.59
N TYR A 56 21.74 -1.40 -5.55
CA TYR A 56 22.55 -0.45 -6.31
C TYR A 56 24.01 -0.43 -5.80
N LYS A 57 24.25 -0.62 -4.50
CA LYS A 57 25.60 -0.66 -3.94
C LYS A 57 26.35 -1.91 -4.38
N GLU A 58 25.67 -3.05 -4.48
CA GLU A 58 26.24 -4.27 -5.05
C GLU A 58 26.60 -4.09 -6.54
N LEU A 59 25.72 -3.47 -7.33
CA LEU A 59 26.01 -3.18 -8.74
C LEU A 59 27.22 -2.27 -8.93
N LEU A 60 27.42 -1.31 -8.02
CA LEU A 60 28.61 -0.45 -8.00
C LEU A 60 29.87 -1.24 -7.65
N ASP A 61 29.79 -2.16 -6.69
CA ASP A 61 30.92 -3.00 -6.27
C ASP A 61 31.36 -3.98 -7.36
N VAL A 62 30.39 -4.54 -8.09
CA VAL A 62 30.61 -5.38 -9.28
C VAL A 62 31.06 -4.55 -10.49
N GLY A 63 30.98 -3.22 -10.43
CA GLY A 63 31.39 -2.31 -11.50
C GLY A 63 30.38 -2.24 -12.67
N VAL A 64 29.13 -2.63 -12.45
CA VAL A 64 28.04 -2.54 -13.44
C VAL A 64 27.55 -1.10 -13.61
N ILE A 65 27.59 -0.31 -12.53
CA ILE A 65 27.24 1.11 -12.55
C ILE A 65 28.42 1.95 -12.05
N SER A 66 28.47 3.20 -12.48
CA SER A 66 29.45 4.18 -11.98
C SER A 66 29.00 4.82 -10.67
N GLN A 67 29.96 5.40 -9.92
CA GLN A 67 29.67 6.12 -8.66
C GLN A 67 28.66 7.26 -8.86
N GLU A 68 28.67 7.90 -10.04
CA GLU A 68 27.78 9.00 -10.39
C GLU A 68 26.33 8.53 -10.61
N GLU A 69 26.15 7.35 -11.22
CA GLU A 69 24.83 6.73 -11.42
C GLU A 69 24.22 6.24 -10.10
N PHE A 70 25.05 5.67 -9.23
CA PHE A 70 24.64 5.29 -7.88
C PHE A 70 24.12 6.49 -7.08
N ASP A 71 24.85 7.61 -7.09
CA ASP A 71 24.46 8.79 -6.30
C ASP A 71 23.16 9.44 -6.82
N LYS A 72 22.98 9.52 -8.14
CA LYS A 72 21.72 9.97 -8.76
C LYS A 72 20.53 9.10 -8.33
N LYS A 73 20.69 7.77 -8.33
CA LYS A 73 19.64 6.85 -7.89
C LYS A 73 19.36 6.97 -6.40
N LYS A 74 20.39 7.14 -5.59
CA LYS A 74 20.26 7.37 -4.15
C LYS A 74 19.45 8.64 -3.85
N GLN A 75 19.78 9.76 -4.49
CA GLN A 75 19.04 11.03 -4.30
C GLN A 75 17.56 10.91 -4.71
N GLN A 76 17.29 10.28 -5.86
CA GLN A 76 15.92 10.01 -6.32
C GLN A 76 15.11 9.13 -5.35
N LEU A 77 15.74 8.13 -4.73
CA LEU A 77 15.08 7.20 -3.80
C LEU A 77 14.83 7.82 -2.42
N LEU A 78 15.63 8.80 -2.01
CA LEU A 78 15.51 9.50 -0.74
C LEU A 78 14.66 10.79 -0.82
N ASP A 79 14.12 11.12 -2.00
CA ASP A 79 13.33 12.33 -2.27
C ASP A 79 14.06 13.61 -1.79
N ILE A 80 15.38 13.63 -1.96
CA ILE A 80 16.23 14.78 -1.63
C ILE A 80 16.43 15.55 -2.95
N ASP A 81 15.47 16.40 -3.30
CA ASP A 81 15.66 17.44 -4.33
C ASP A 81 16.56 18.57 -3.82
#